data_AF-Q1N6G6-F1
#
_entry.id   AF-Q1N6G6-F1
#
_cell.length_a   1.000
_cell.length_b   1.000
_cell.length_c   1.000
_cell.angle_alpha   90.00
_cell.angle_beta   90.00
_cell.angle_gamma   90.00
#
_symmetry.space_group_name_H-M   'P 1'
#
loop_
_entity.id
_entity.type
_entity.pdbx_description
1 polymer ?
#
loop_
_entity_poly.entity_id
_entity_poly.type
_entity_poly.pdbx_seq_one_letter_code
_entity_poly.pdbx_strand_id
1 'polypeptide(L)'
;MGVQLEDRTTIDMFNARAKGRPRSNPYPRDVQIRINKRLQRERDRDKGMRRMEVKIPNALVEKLDEFAKEQACTRTEAVELGLNAWFEMLESAAARNTDSTDIAHLSDGSSEIEE
;
A
#
# COMPACT_ATOMS: atom_id res chain seq x y z
N MET A 1 33.65 -41.32 54.33
CA MET A 1 32.77 -41.70 53.22
C MET A 1 32.97 -40.69 52.12
N GLY A 2 33.53 -41.13 50.99
CA GLY A 2 33.99 -40.26 49.91
C GLY A 2 32.84 -39.64 49.13
N VAL A 3 33.01 -38.36 48.81
CA VAL A 3 32.15 -37.60 47.90
C VAL A 3 32.16 -38.31 46.55
N GLN A 4 31.00 -38.79 46.10
CA GLN A 4 30.84 -39.28 44.74
C GLN A 4 30.98 -38.08 43.79
N LEU A 5 32.15 -37.99 43.16
CA LEU A 5 32.43 -37.06 42.08
C LEU A 5 31.85 -37.68 40.82
N GLU A 6 30.53 -37.54 40.61
CA GLU A 6 29.90 -37.97 39.36
C GLU A 6 30.65 -37.30 38.20
N ASP A 7 31.12 -38.14 37.28
CA ASP A 7 31.99 -37.81 36.16
C ASP A 7 31.52 -36.55 35.41
N ARG A 8 32.19 -35.43 35.68
CA ARG A 8 32.02 -34.15 34.97
C ARG A 8 32.63 -34.16 33.56
N THR A 9 32.95 -35.34 33.01
CA THR A 9 33.72 -35.50 31.77
C THR A 9 32.94 -36.19 30.66
N THR A 10 31.61 -36.28 30.73
CA THR A 10 30.81 -36.40 29.50
C THR A 10 30.90 -35.06 28.78
N ILE A 11 32.04 -34.83 28.13
CA ILE A 11 32.14 -33.88 27.04
C ILE A 11 31.03 -34.26 26.09
N ASP A 12 30.16 -33.29 25.91
CA ASP A 12 29.01 -33.28 25.03
C ASP A 12 29.45 -33.54 23.58
N MET A 13 29.76 -34.81 23.30
CA MET A 13 30.10 -35.36 21.98
C MET A 13 28.85 -35.70 21.18
N PHE A 14 27.64 -35.43 21.72
CA PHE A 14 26.36 -35.74 21.10
C PHE A 14 25.43 -34.55 20.87
N ASN A 15 25.77 -33.33 21.29
CA ASN A 15 25.14 -32.15 20.70
C ASN A 15 25.66 -31.95 19.29
N ALA A 16 25.05 -32.68 18.35
CA ALA A 16 25.03 -32.29 16.96
C ALA A 16 24.69 -30.79 16.91
N ARG A 17 25.57 -29.96 16.35
CA ARG A 17 25.29 -28.53 16.16
C ARG A 17 23.88 -28.42 15.58
N ALA A 18 22.98 -27.73 16.29
CA ALA A 18 21.64 -27.45 15.77
C ALA A 18 21.83 -26.99 14.32
N LYS A 19 21.17 -27.68 13.37
CA LYS A 19 21.29 -27.44 11.93
C LYS A 19 20.87 -25.99 11.71
N GLY A 20 21.84 -25.09 11.79
CA GLY A 20 21.60 -23.66 11.85
C GLY A 20 20.89 -23.25 10.58
N ARG A 21 19.99 -22.27 10.69
CA ARG A 21 19.29 -21.65 9.56
C ARG A 21 20.27 -21.55 8.38
N PRO A 22 19.97 -22.16 7.21
CA PRO A 22 20.90 -22.16 6.09
C PRO A 22 21.36 -20.73 5.84
N ARG A 23 22.69 -20.53 5.82
CA ARG A 23 23.31 -19.23 5.58
C ARG A 23 22.70 -18.65 4.31
N SER A 24 22.10 -17.47 4.44
CA SER A 24 21.85 -16.45 3.40
C SER A 24 21.56 -16.95 1.99
N ASN A 25 20.45 -16.48 1.41
CA ASN A 25 20.06 -16.65 -0.01
C ASN A 25 21.27 -16.96 -0.95
N PRO A 26 21.25 -18.10 -1.68
CA PRO A 26 22.41 -18.68 -2.38
C PRO A 26 22.99 -17.78 -3.48
N TYR A 27 22.27 -16.74 -3.88
CA TYR A 27 22.71 -15.80 -4.90
C TYR A 27 23.56 -14.65 -4.31
N PRO A 28 24.48 -14.05 -5.08
CA PRO A 28 25.14 -12.81 -4.69
C PRO A 28 24.13 -11.64 -4.59
N ARG A 29 24.41 -10.65 -3.73
CA ARG A 29 23.49 -9.56 -3.37
C ARG A 29 22.83 -8.86 -4.57
N ASP A 30 23.57 -8.61 -5.64
CA ASP A 30 23.05 -7.92 -6.83
C ASP A 30 22.01 -8.75 -7.58
N VAL A 31 22.20 -10.07 -7.61
CA VAL A 31 21.23 -11.01 -8.19
C VAL A 31 20.00 -11.08 -7.27
N GLN A 32 20.18 -11.11 -5.96
CA GLN A 32 19.06 -11.10 -5.00
C GLN A 32 18.19 -9.84 -5.17
N ILE A 33 18.79 -8.65 -5.29
CA ILE A 33 18.07 -7.39 -5.47
C ILE A 33 17.25 -7.43 -6.77
N ARG A 34 17.81 -7.95 -7.87
CA ARG A 34 17.09 -8.09 -9.15
C ARG A 34 15.90 -9.05 -9.04
N ILE A 35 16.11 -10.22 -8.45
CA ILE A 35 15.06 -11.23 -8.26
C ILE A 35 13.94 -10.67 -7.37
N ASN A 36 14.28 -10.06 -6.24
CA ASN A 36 13.29 -9.48 -5.33
C ASN A 36 12.48 -8.36 -5.99
N LYS A 37 13.14 -7.47 -6.75
CA LYS A 37 12.45 -6.42 -7.51
C LYS A 37 11.55 -6.98 -8.61
N ARG A 38 11.89 -8.13 -9.20
CA ARG A 38 11.04 -8.80 -10.18
C ARG A 38 9.80 -9.40 -9.52
N LEU A 39 9.99 -10.16 -8.45
CA LEU A 39 8.90 -10.76 -7.67
C LEU A 39 7.96 -9.71 -7.09
N GLN A 40 8.49 -8.55 -6.66
CA GLN A 40 7.67 -7.42 -6.23
C GLN A 40 6.76 -6.94 -7.36
N ARG A 41 7.31 -6.71 -8.56
CA ARG A 41 6.52 -6.29 -9.73
C ARG A 41 5.51 -7.34 -10.19
N GLU A 42 5.86 -8.62 -10.13
CA GLU A 42 4.94 -9.72 -10.44
C GLU A 42 3.78 -9.74 -9.43
N ARG A 43 4.09 -9.66 -8.12
CA ARG A 43 3.07 -9.58 -7.06
C ARG A 43 2.16 -8.36 -7.19
N ASP A 44 2.72 -7.20 -7.51
CA ASP A 44 1.95 -5.97 -7.68
C ASP A 44 1.02 -6.11 -8.90
N ARG A 45 1.51 -6.69 -10.00
CA ARG A 45 0.71 -7.00 -11.20
C ARG A 45 -0.43 -7.97 -10.88
N ASP A 46 -0.14 -9.05 -10.17
CA ASP A 46 -1.14 -10.08 -9.81
C ASP A 46 -2.24 -9.49 -8.92
N LYS A 47 -1.91 -8.47 -8.12
CA LYS A 47 -2.87 -7.71 -7.31
C LYS A 47 -3.57 -6.57 -8.06
N GLY A 48 -3.31 -6.39 -9.36
CA GLY A 48 -3.86 -5.29 -10.15
C GLY A 48 -3.27 -3.91 -9.84
N MET A 49 -2.23 -3.83 -9.01
CA MET A 49 -1.60 -2.58 -8.60
C MET A 49 -0.72 -2.03 -9.73
N ARG A 50 -0.90 -0.75 -10.06
CA ARG A 50 -0.02 -0.02 -10.99
C ARG A 50 0.81 1.00 -10.24
N ARG A 51 2.12 1.01 -10.50
CA ARG A 51 3.02 1.98 -9.91
C ARG A 51 3.03 3.27 -10.73
N MET A 52 2.68 4.37 -10.09
CA MET A 52 2.79 5.73 -10.63
C MET A 52 3.96 6.45 -9.95
N GLU A 53 4.82 7.11 -10.73
CA GLU A 53 5.90 7.94 -10.20
C GLU A 53 5.53 9.41 -10.45
N VAL A 54 5.43 10.21 -9.38
CA VAL A 54 4.97 11.61 -9.44
C VAL A 54 5.97 12.50 -8.70
N LYS A 55 6.22 13.69 -9.26
CA LYS A 55 6.99 14.75 -8.59
C LYS A 55 6.03 15.68 -7.86
N ILE A 56 6.24 15.86 -6.57
CA ILE A 56 5.37 16.62 -5.67
C ILE A 56 6.25 17.55 -4.82
N PRO A 57 5.79 18.76 -4.46
CA PRO A 57 6.53 19.64 -3.55
C PRO A 57 6.81 18.97 -2.19
N ASN A 58 8.00 19.20 -1.62
CA ASN A 58 8.41 18.57 -0.36
C ASN A 58 7.47 18.90 0.80
N ALA A 59 7.00 20.16 0.88
CA ALA A 59 6.04 20.58 1.91
C ALA A 59 4.73 19.79 1.88
N LEU A 60 4.31 19.27 0.72
CA LEU A 60 3.12 18.43 0.63
C LEU A 60 3.41 17.00 1.10
N VAL A 61 4.61 16.48 0.82
CA VAL A 61 5.05 15.17 1.29
C VAL A 61 5.14 15.15 2.82
N GLU A 62 5.65 16.22 3.42
CA GLU A 62 5.72 16.37 4.89
C GLU A 62 4.32 16.33 5.53
N LYS A 63 3.36 17.08 4.99
CA LYS A 63 1.96 17.03 5.44
C LYS A 63 1.34 15.64 5.32
N LEU A 64 1.67 14.92 4.24
CA LEU A 64 1.17 13.58 4.01
C LEU A 64 1.78 12.57 4.98
N ASP A 65 3.06 12.74 5.32
CA ASP A 65 3.75 11.93 6.34
C ASP A 65 3.21 12.20 7.74
N GLU A 66 2.86 13.44 8.08
CA GLU A 66 2.18 13.79 9.34
C GLU A 66 0.81 13.14 9.44
N PHE A 67 -0.03 13.32 8.42
CA PHE A 67 -1.35 12.69 8.35
C PHE A 67 -1.28 11.16 8.45
N ALA A 68 -0.33 10.53 7.74
CA ALA A 68 -0.14 9.09 7.79
C ALA A 68 0.26 8.59 9.19
N LYS A 69 1.08 9.36 9.92
CA LYS A 69 1.45 9.04 11.31
C LYS A 69 0.26 9.16 12.25
N GLU A 70 -0.53 10.23 12.13
CA GLU A 70 -1.71 10.46 12.97
C GLU A 70 -2.76 9.36 12.78
N GLN A 71 -2.98 8.93 11.53
CA GLN A 71 -3.97 7.90 11.19
C GLN A 71 -3.42 6.47 11.23
N ALA A 72 -2.15 6.29 11.66
CA ALA A 72 -1.45 5.00 11.70
C ALA A 72 -1.54 4.21 10.37
N CYS A 73 -1.54 4.90 9.23
CA CYS A 73 -1.67 4.32 7.90
C CYS A 73 -0.39 4.50 7.07
N THR A 74 -0.28 3.77 5.96
CA THR A 74 0.84 3.95 5.05
C THR A 74 0.64 5.18 4.16
N ARG A 75 1.73 5.80 3.69
CA ARG A 75 1.65 6.94 2.75
C ARG A 75 0.82 6.61 1.51
N THR A 76 0.93 5.36 1.02
CA THR A 76 0.17 4.89 -0.14
C THR A 76 -1.33 4.89 0.16
N GLU A 77 -1.73 4.38 1.33
CA GLU A 77 -3.13 4.36 1.77
C GLU A 77 -3.68 5.80 1.93
N ALA A 78 -2.90 6.71 2.50
CA ALA A 78 -3.31 8.11 2.63
C ALA A 78 -3.60 8.77 1.27
N VAL A 79 -2.75 8.51 0.26
CA VAL A 79 -2.96 9.01 -1.10
C VAL A 79 -4.18 8.37 -1.75
N GLU A 80 -4.35 7.06 -1.59
CA GLU A 80 -5.50 6.33 -2.14
C GLU A 80 -6.83 6.85 -1.59
N LEU A 81 -6.92 7.02 -0.27
CA LEU A 81 -8.10 7.59 0.39
C LEU A 81 -8.40 9.01 -0.11
N GLY A 82 -7.37 9.86 -0.22
CA GLY A 82 -7.53 11.23 -0.72
C GLY A 82 -8.01 11.28 -2.17
N LEU A 83 -7.49 10.40 -3.04
CA LEU A 83 -7.91 10.32 -4.44
C LEU A 83 -9.35 9.81 -4.57
N ASN A 84 -9.72 8.77 -3.82
CA ASN A 84 -11.08 8.23 -3.83
C ASN A 84 -12.10 9.29 -3.36
N ALA A 85 -11.83 9.95 -2.23
CA ALA A 85 -12.69 11.02 -1.73
C ALA A 85 -12.83 12.17 -2.74
N TRP A 86 -11.74 12.54 -3.43
CA TRP A 86 -11.79 13.57 -4.45
C TRP A 86 -12.65 13.17 -5.66
N PHE A 87 -12.56 11.93 -6.12
CA PHE A 87 -13.42 11.42 -7.19
C PHE A 87 -14.90 11.33 -6.78
N GLU A 88 -15.21 10.85 -5.58
CA GLU A 88 -16.58 10.82 -5.06
C GLU A 88 -17.20 12.24 -4.98
N MET A 89 -16.41 13.24 -4.58
CA MET A 89 -16.84 14.63 -4.57
C MET A 89 -17.13 15.15 -5.98
N LEU A 90 -16.31 14.79 -6.98
CA LEU A 90 -16.51 15.16 -8.38
C LEU A 90 -17.76 14.49 -8.98
N GLU A 91 -17.95 13.20 -8.74
CA GLU A 91 -19.15 12.47 -9.19
C GLU A 91 -20.42 13.05 -8.58
N SER A 92 -20.39 13.34 -7.28
CA SER A 92 -21.50 14.00 -6.57
C SER A 92 -21.80 15.40 -7.11
N ALA A 93 -20.77 16.14 -7.56
CA ALA A 93 -20.95 17.45 -8.18
C ALA A 93 -21.50 17.35 -9.60
N ALA A 94 -21.07 16.35 -10.37
CA ALA A 94 -21.57 16.10 -11.71
C ALA A 94 -23.06 15.71 -11.69
N ALA A 95 -23.47 14.85 -10.75
CA ALA A 95 -24.86 14.44 -10.58
C ALA A 95 -25.81 15.61 -10.26
N ARG A 96 -25.34 16.61 -9.50
CA ARG A 96 -26.12 17.84 -9.23
C ARG A 96 -26.29 18.73 -10.46
N ASN A 97 -25.34 18.68 -11.40
CA ASN A 97 -25.42 19.49 -12.62
C ASN A 97 -26.38 18.89 -13.66
N THR A 98 -26.49 17.55 -13.75
CA THR A 98 -27.41 16.90 -14.69
C THR A 98 -28.87 17.15 -14.35
N ASP A 99 -29.21 17.16 -13.05
CA ASP A 99 -30.57 17.46 -12.58
C ASP A 99 -31.00 18.91 -12.90
N SER A 100 -30.06 19.86 -12.99
CA SER A 100 -30.35 21.24 -13.36
C SER A 100 -30.55 21.44 -14.86
N THR A 101 -29.88 20.65 -15.70
CA THR A 101 -30.04 20.73 -17.17
C THR A 101 -31.36 20.16 -17.66
N ASP A 102 -31.92 19.15 -16.99
CA ASP A 102 -33.22 18.58 -17.36
C ASP A 102 -34.41 19.48 -16.99
N ILE A 103 -34.26 20.37 -15.99
CA ILE A 103 -35.29 21.36 -15.62
C ILE A 103 -35.33 22.52 -16.63
N ALA A 104 -34.20 22.89 -17.24
CA ALA A 104 -34.12 24.02 -18.19
C ALA A 104 -34.79 23.74 -19.55
N HIS A 105 -35.03 22.47 -19.90
CA HIS A 105 -35.74 22.11 -21.14
C HIS A 105 -37.27 22.00 -21.00
N LEU A 106 -37.83 22.09 -19.79
CA LEU A 106 -39.29 22.07 -19.57
C LEU A 106 -39.94 23.46 -19.49
N SER A 107 -39.15 24.55 -19.47
CA SER A 107 -39.70 25.91 -19.26
C SER A 107 -39.90 26.76 -20.52
N ASP A 108 -39.57 26.26 -21.71
CA ASP A 108 -39.64 27.04 -22.96
C ASP A 108 -40.85 26.70 -23.86
N GLY A 109 -41.89 26.07 -23.30
CA GLY A 109 -43.07 25.59 -24.03
C GLY A 109 -44.38 26.26 -23.62
N SER A 110 -44.38 27.55 -23.28
CA SER A 110 -45.62 28.27 -22.93
C SER A 110 -45.65 29.68 -23.48
N SER A 111 -45.72 29.80 -24.81
CA SER A 111 -46.29 30.99 -25.45
C SER A 111 -46.72 30.68 -26.89
N GLU A 112 -47.89 30.06 -27.05
CA GLU A 112 -48.71 30.27 -28.23
C GLU A 112 -50.12 30.65 -27.76
N ILE A 113 -50.34 31.96 -27.71
CA ILE A 113 -51.64 32.61 -27.79
C ILE A 113 -51.86 32.86 -29.28
N GLU A 114 -53.01 32.50 -29.83
CA GLU A 114 -53.73 33.43 -30.72
C GLU A 114 -55.22 33.05 -30.86
N GLU A 115 -56.03 34.10 -30.84
CA GLU A 115 -57.49 34.20 -30.99
C GLU A 115 -57.99 33.87 -32.40
#